data_AF-R8NA13-F1
#
_entry.id   AF-R8NA13-F1
#
_cell.length_a   1.000
_cell.length_b   1.000
_cell.length_c   1.000
_cell.angle_alpha   90.00
_cell.angle_beta   90.00
_cell.angle_gamma   90.00
#
_symmetry.space_group_name_H-M   'P 1'
#
loop_
_entity.id
_entity.type
_entity.pdbx_description
1 polymer ?
#
loop_
_entity_poly.entity_id
_entity_poly.type
_entity_poly.pdbx_seq_one_letter_code
_entity_poly.pdbx_strand_id
1 'polypeptide(L)'
;MDYNFEILSLLDNSIEFEKLHSKFNRFNPFKILKVDKFEIRHSNMIAWLLDPTENHHLSSMFVNKIISKTFVKAENEELIGQYNFIKLHKQSLQDLEVFREVQTKNNKRIDILAISEAQKVAILIENKYKSSESDGQLQNYINFVSEKYEGYTIIPIFLSLDGSAPSHKSYLTLDYGDILNILKGQLEIYSEYTSSTIKDFLSYYIDILEGELVRDEEDIELALTVYKSHKAAVDFLCLNGNGKVVGKFVDKELLRAVKKLNAEEKEDLCKIYKKYAETLHFIHGAGNSVMREAFLQFVEKNQIQEDCYHEHIRIPSFIFEEWKQLDEIVGVPNHEWWLNNALITWFERKIDGRMKLIVEVGPLEYKQRLKLLCKLEGNGITIKEKSKEAGSMYTRIYAGYENISDWADQDEILRVMNDMYNNADFNQVVAAIGDTIKGLVYGEEDSSSEIVAIESIQTDADTLANAFQLFVHKQKFQEGFYNIHHRLPSFIIPEFRKLEEQFGTPKWNWWLNNCAIMWFERLKDNRLKLTLEIGPLESQKRLALLTRLESKGRKISTAAKRPEASYTRIYTNTSNISNWSDEDIVINAMNELFNDTDCQNVIQMLTEIAEESVHI
;
A
#
# COMPACT_ATOMS: atom_id res chain seq x y z
N MET A 1 -8.49 47.62 4.66
CA MET A 1 -8.55 46.35 5.41
C MET A 1 -7.90 46.60 6.76
N ASP A 2 -8.59 46.27 7.86
CA ASP A 2 -8.04 46.39 9.21
C ASP A 2 -7.39 45.06 9.59
N TYR A 3 -6.07 44.98 9.42
CA TYR A 3 -5.31 43.76 9.68
C TYR A 3 -5.31 43.35 11.15
N ASN A 4 -5.57 44.29 12.09
CA ASN A 4 -5.63 43.94 13.50
C ASN A 4 -6.85 43.08 13.81
N PHE A 5 -8.01 43.42 13.23
CA PHE A 5 -9.22 42.61 13.35
C PHE A 5 -9.03 41.22 12.74
N GLU A 6 -8.42 41.14 11.55
CA GLU A 6 -8.14 39.87 10.87
C GLU A 6 -7.20 38.97 11.69
N ILE A 7 -6.17 39.54 12.31
CA ILE A 7 -5.24 38.79 13.18
C ILE A 7 -5.95 38.30 14.43
N LEU A 8 -6.77 39.13 15.08
CA LEU A 8 -7.55 38.70 16.25
C LEU A 8 -8.53 37.58 15.88
N SER A 9 -9.18 37.69 14.73
CA SER A 9 -10.07 36.66 14.20
C SER A 9 -9.32 35.33 13.97
N LEU A 10 -8.13 35.38 13.38
CA LEU A 10 -7.28 34.20 13.18
C LEU A 10 -6.85 33.56 14.51
N LEU A 11 -6.41 34.37 15.48
CA LEU A 11 -5.80 33.87 16.71
C LEU A 11 -6.81 33.42 17.77
N ASP A 12 -7.95 34.10 17.88
CA ASP A 12 -8.91 33.89 18.97
C ASP A 12 -10.19 33.16 18.51
N ASN A 13 -10.50 33.15 17.21
CA ASN A 13 -11.76 32.57 16.70
C ASN A 13 -11.58 31.39 15.73
N SER A 14 -10.35 31.03 15.33
CA SER A 14 -10.12 29.87 14.46
C SER A 14 -9.72 28.64 15.28
N ILE A 15 -10.68 27.72 15.45
CA ILE A 15 -10.46 26.42 16.09
C ILE A 15 -9.45 25.59 15.29
N GLU A 16 -9.48 25.69 13.96
CA GLU A 16 -8.57 24.99 13.05
C GLU A 16 -7.13 25.46 13.21
N PHE A 17 -6.92 26.77 13.38
CA PHE A 17 -5.61 27.34 13.68
C PHE A 17 -5.10 26.84 15.04
N GLU A 18 -5.94 26.82 16.08
CA GLU A 18 -5.56 26.30 17.39
C GLU A 18 -5.22 24.81 17.36
N LYS A 19 -5.99 23.99 16.65
CA LYS A 19 -5.72 22.56 16.45
C LYS A 19 -4.33 22.36 15.83
N LEU A 20 -4.05 23.02 14.70
CA LEU A 20 -2.73 22.96 14.05
C LEU A 20 -1.62 23.46 14.96
N HIS A 21 -1.84 24.57 15.66
CA HIS A 21 -0.84 25.15 16.55
C HIS A 21 -0.50 24.22 17.72
N SER A 22 -1.51 23.57 18.29
CA SER A 22 -1.35 22.60 19.39
C SER A 22 -0.54 21.37 18.95
N LYS A 23 -0.75 20.89 17.71
CA LYS A 23 0.00 19.77 17.13
C LYS A 23 1.49 20.12 16.97
N PHE A 24 1.80 21.29 16.40
CA PHE A 24 3.19 21.71 16.20
C PHE A 24 3.93 22.06 17.49
N ASN A 25 3.22 22.58 18.50
CA ASN A 25 3.80 23.02 19.78
C ASN A 25 3.61 22.02 20.94
N ARG A 26 3.28 20.76 20.63
CA ARG A 26 3.29 19.71 21.63
C ARG A 26 4.67 19.62 22.29
N PHE A 27 4.69 19.41 23.61
CA PHE A 27 5.94 19.20 24.34
C PHE A 27 6.73 18.05 23.70
N ASN A 28 7.95 18.33 23.26
CA ASN A 28 8.84 17.34 22.67
C ASN A 28 10.30 17.69 23.03
N PRO A 29 11.00 16.84 23.81
CA PRO A 29 12.39 17.08 24.20
C PRO A 29 13.34 17.28 23.02
N PHE A 30 13.14 16.61 21.89
CA PHE A 30 14.00 16.73 20.72
C PHE A 30 13.85 18.11 20.05
N LYS A 31 12.61 18.62 19.93
CA LYS A 31 12.36 19.99 19.44
C LYS A 31 12.93 21.04 20.39
N ILE A 32 12.76 20.85 21.70
CA ILE A 32 13.27 21.79 22.73
C ILE A 32 14.79 21.90 22.67
N LEU A 33 15.48 20.76 22.55
CA LEU A 33 16.93 20.71 22.39
C LEU A 33 17.41 21.07 20.97
N LYS A 34 16.47 21.25 20.02
CA LYS A 34 16.72 21.51 18.59
C LYS A 34 17.59 20.44 17.94
N VAL A 35 17.41 19.17 18.31
CA VAL A 35 18.18 18.04 17.79
C VAL A 35 17.44 17.26 16.70
N ASP A 36 16.15 17.57 16.51
CA ASP A 36 15.19 16.95 15.59
C ASP A 36 15.51 17.14 14.10
N LYS A 37 16.40 18.06 13.74
CA LYS A 37 16.75 18.35 12.34
C LYS A 37 18.10 17.79 11.90
N PHE A 38 18.84 17.18 12.81
CA PHE A 38 20.22 16.76 12.56
C PHE A 38 20.29 15.27 12.22
N GLU A 39 20.70 14.95 11.00
CA GLU A 39 20.84 13.57 10.50
C GLU A 39 21.62 12.66 11.47
N ILE A 40 22.74 13.15 12.02
CA ILE A 40 23.54 12.43 13.03
C ILE A 40 22.74 12.05 14.29
N ARG A 41 21.73 12.84 14.68
CA ARG A 41 20.89 12.56 15.86
C ARG A 41 19.87 11.48 15.56
N HIS A 42 19.35 11.43 14.33
CA HIS A 42 18.58 10.28 13.90
C HIS A 42 19.44 9.03 13.79
N SER A 43 20.69 9.12 13.31
CA SER A 43 21.62 7.99 13.31
C SER A 43 21.92 7.49 14.73
N ASN A 44 21.99 8.37 15.74
CA ASN A 44 22.06 7.94 17.15
C ASN A 44 20.84 7.11 17.56
N MET A 45 19.64 7.58 17.23
CA MET A 45 18.39 6.90 17.58
C MET A 45 18.28 5.54 16.90
N ILE A 46 18.59 5.45 15.61
CA ILE A 46 18.56 4.19 14.87
C ILE A 46 19.60 3.22 15.41
N ALA A 47 20.83 3.67 15.68
CA ALA A 47 21.85 2.80 16.25
C ALA A 47 21.47 2.29 17.64
N TRP A 48 20.91 3.14 18.51
CA TRP A 48 20.41 2.75 19.82
C TRP A 48 19.32 1.68 19.69
N LEU A 49 18.37 1.85 18.77
CA LEU A 49 17.31 0.86 18.54
C LEU A 49 17.80 -0.46 17.94
N LEU A 50 18.89 -0.44 17.16
CA LEU A 50 19.46 -1.62 16.53
C LEU A 50 20.25 -2.50 17.49
N ASP A 51 20.83 -1.93 18.55
CA ASP A 51 21.74 -2.63 19.46
C ASP A 51 20.96 -3.48 20.48
N PRO A 52 20.97 -4.82 20.39
CA PRO A 52 20.19 -5.68 21.28
C PRO A 52 20.58 -5.56 22.76
N THR A 53 21.76 -5.02 23.06
CA THR A 53 22.31 -4.90 24.41
C THR A 53 22.00 -3.56 25.08
N GLU A 54 21.43 -2.61 24.34
CA GLU A 54 21.06 -1.29 24.84
C GLU A 54 19.81 -1.32 25.74
N ASN A 55 19.63 -0.22 26.48
CA ASN A 55 18.60 -0.09 27.52
C ASN A 55 17.17 0.17 27.01
N HIS A 56 16.89 -0.02 25.71
CA HIS A 56 15.54 0.06 25.16
C HIS A 56 14.69 -1.20 25.41
N HIS A 57 15.31 -2.31 25.86
CA HIS A 57 14.65 -3.60 26.15
C HIS A 57 13.88 -4.24 24.97
N LEU A 58 14.18 -3.81 23.73
CA LEU A 58 13.60 -4.43 22.53
C LEU A 58 14.42 -5.63 22.06
N SER A 59 15.62 -5.84 22.62
CA SER A 59 16.50 -6.94 22.22
C SER A 59 16.71 -6.92 20.69
N SER A 60 16.81 -8.06 20.01
CA SER A 60 17.01 -8.11 18.55
C SER A 60 15.72 -7.86 17.73
N MET A 61 14.60 -7.47 18.35
CA MET A 61 13.32 -7.36 17.65
C MET A 61 13.33 -6.23 16.60
N PHE A 62 13.90 -5.07 16.92
CA PHE A 62 13.91 -3.93 16.02
C PHE A 62 14.74 -4.22 14.76
N VAL A 63 15.97 -4.75 14.92
CA VAL A 63 16.80 -5.17 13.78
C VAL A 63 16.11 -6.24 12.92
N ASN A 64 15.44 -7.22 13.53
CA ASN A 64 14.70 -8.25 12.79
C ASN A 64 13.55 -7.65 11.96
N LYS A 65 12.83 -6.66 12.50
CA LYS A 65 11.77 -5.96 11.76
C LYS A 65 12.33 -5.08 10.65
N ILE A 66 13.43 -4.37 10.88
CA ILE A 66 14.11 -3.60 9.83
C ILE A 66 14.48 -4.53 8.67
N ILE A 67 15.21 -5.61 8.95
CA ILE A 67 15.64 -6.58 7.93
C ILE A 67 14.43 -7.15 7.18
N SER A 68 13.40 -7.60 7.92
CA SER A 68 12.19 -8.14 7.30
C SER A 68 11.49 -7.12 6.41
N LYS A 69 11.35 -5.88 6.88
CA LYS A 69 10.69 -4.80 6.15
C LYS A 69 11.48 -4.42 4.89
N THR A 70 12.80 -4.32 4.99
CA THR A 70 13.69 -4.10 3.85
C THR A 70 13.51 -5.19 2.79
N PHE A 71 13.46 -6.46 3.18
CA PHE A 71 13.35 -7.57 2.23
C PHE A 71 11.96 -7.77 1.62
N VAL A 72 10.88 -7.22 2.18
CA VAL A 72 9.54 -7.33 1.56
C VAL A 72 9.13 -6.10 0.75
N LYS A 73 10.00 -5.10 0.65
CA LYS A 73 9.75 -3.89 -0.13
C LYS A 73 9.79 -4.19 -1.62
N ALA A 74 8.80 -3.70 -2.38
CA ALA A 74 8.70 -3.96 -3.81
C ALA A 74 9.90 -3.39 -4.58
N GLU A 75 10.43 -2.25 -4.14
CA GLU A 75 11.61 -1.59 -4.70
C GLU A 75 12.88 -2.45 -4.59
N ASN A 76 12.88 -3.43 -3.69
CA ASN A 76 14.03 -4.29 -3.43
C ASN A 76 13.90 -5.67 -4.10
N GLU A 77 12.81 -5.96 -4.82
CA GLU A 77 12.47 -7.30 -5.32
C GLU A 77 13.62 -7.95 -6.11
N GLU A 78 14.28 -7.19 -6.97
CA GLU A 78 15.38 -7.65 -7.82
C GLU A 78 16.64 -8.04 -7.04
N LEU A 79 16.83 -7.49 -5.84
CA LEU A 79 18.02 -7.70 -5.01
C LEU A 79 17.83 -8.84 -3.99
N ILE A 80 16.59 -9.24 -3.68
CA ILE A 80 16.33 -10.25 -2.64
C ILE A 80 16.91 -11.61 -3.01
N GLY A 81 16.94 -11.95 -4.30
CA GLY A 81 17.40 -13.27 -4.80
C GLY A 81 18.83 -13.63 -4.38
N GLN A 82 19.65 -12.64 -4.00
CA GLN A 82 21.03 -12.86 -3.52
C GLN A 82 21.12 -13.21 -2.03
N TYR A 83 20.02 -13.13 -1.27
CA TYR A 83 19.99 -13.39 0.17
C TYR A 83 19.17 -14.63 0.51
N ASN A 84 19.67 -15.47 1.42
CA ASN A 84 18.87 -16.53 2.01
C ASN A 84 18.06 -15.96 3.20
N PHE A 85 16.89 -15.39 2.90
CA PHE A 85 16.02 -14.77 3.90
C PHE A 85 15.65 -15.71 5.05
N ILE A 86 15.30 -16.97 4.74
CA ILE A 86 14.91 -17.95 5.77
C ILE A 86 16.07 -18.20 6.73
N LYS A 87 17.30 -18.26 6.22
CA LYS A 87 18.49 -18.37 7.06
C LYS A 87 18.65 -17.11 7.93
N LEU A 88 18.66 -15.92 7.32
CA LEU A 88 18.84 -14.65 8.04
C LEU A 88 17.79 -14.43 9.14
N HIS A 89 16.51 -14.73 8.86
CA HIS A 89 15.43 -14.60 9.84
C HIS A 89 15.53 -15.62 10.99
N LYS A 90 16.10 -16.81 10.75
CA LYS A 90 16.33 -17.81 11.80
C LYS A 90 17.55 -17.49 12.67
N GLN A 91 18.46 -16.67 12.18
CA GLN A 91 19.66 -16.29 12.92
C GLN A 91 19.29 -15.35 14.07
N SER A 92 19.80 -15.67 15.24
CA SER A 92 19.69 -14.78 16.39
C SER A 92 20.72 -13.67 16.24
N LEU A 93 20.26 -12.42 16.12
CA LEU A 93 21.10 -11.22 16.05
C LEU A 93 21.28 -10.58 17.43
N GLN A 94 21.38 -11.38 18.49
CA GLN A 94 21.58 -10.89 19.86
C GLN A 94 23.04 -10.45 20.10
N ASP A 95 23.97 -10.95 19.30
CA ASP A 95 25.40 -10.61 19.33
C ASP A 95 25.76 -9.40 18.45
N LEU A 96 24.74 -8.65 18.00
CA LEU A 96 24.95 -7.57 17.05
C LEU A 96 25.64 -6.38 17.74
N GLU A 97 26.86 -6.08 17.32
CA GLU A 97 27.63 -4.92 17.77
C GLU A 97 27.38 -3.75 16.81
N VAL A 98 26.90 -2.61 17.33
CA VAL A 98 26.52 -1.45 16.52
C VAL A 98 27.53 -0.32 16.65
N PHE A 99 28.13 0.05 15.53
CA PHE A 99 29.09 1.16 15.42
C PHE A 99 28.48 2.31 14.63
N ARG A 100 28.90 3.53 14.95
CA ARG A 100 28.51 4.74 14.21
C ARG A 100 29.73 5.46 13.67
N GLU A 101 29.53 6.25 12.63
CA GLU A 101 30.55 7.15 12.07
C GLU A 101 31.85 6.40 11.71
N VAL A 102 31.73 5.18 11.16
CA VAL A 102 32.87 4.30 10.92
C VAL A 102 33.71 4.84 9.77
N GLN A 103 34.90 5.31 10.10
CA GLN A 103 35.83 5.89 9.13
C GLN A 103 36.39 4.80 8.19
N THR A 104 36.25 5.05 6.89
CA THR A 104 36.82 4.25 5.82
C THR A 104 38.23 4.72 5.45
N LYS A 105 38.93 3.95 4.62
CA LYS A 105 40.29 4.28 4.12
C LYS A 105 40.38 5.65 3.42
N ASN A 106 39.28 6.15 2.88
CA ASN A 106 39.21 7.41 2.13
C ASN A 106 38.71 8.60 2.98
N ASN A 107 38.78 8.50 4.32
CA ASN A 107 38.27 9.50 5.28
C ASN A 107 36.76 9.81 5.19
N LYS A 108 35.99 9.03 4.41
CA LYS A 108 34.53 9.03 4.47
C LYS A 108 34.04 8.18 5.63
N ARG A 109 32.83 8.42 6.15
CA ARG A 109 32.28 7.75 7.33
C ARG A 109 30.95 7.08 7.01
N ILE A 110 30.85 5.79 7.34
CA ILE A 110 29.59 5.05 7.29
C ILE A 110 28.77 5.47 8.50
N ASP A 111 27.52 5.89 8.30
CA ASP A 111 26.69 6.42 9.38
C ASP A 111 26.45 5.37 10.48
N ILE A 112 26.07 4.16 10.10
CA ILE A 112 25.86 3.02 11.01
C ILE A 112 26.42 1.73 10.38
N LEU A 113 27.17 0.97 11.15
CA LEU A 113 27.67 -0.36 10.79
C LEU A 113 27.40 -1.32 11.94
N ALA A 114 26.58 -2.34 11.72
CA ALA A 114 26.24 -3.35 12.71
C ALA A 114 26.79 -4.72 12.30
N ILE A 115 27.50 -5.39 13.20
CA ILE A 115 28.24 -6.63 12.91
C ILE A 115 27.79 -7.74 13.86
N SER A 116 27.41 -8.88 13.30
CA SER A 116 27.22 -10.13 14.06
C SER A 116 28.34 -11.10 13.71
N GLU A 117 29.23 -11.32 14.66
CA GLU A 117 30.38 -12.21 14.51
C GLU A 117 29.97 -13.68 14.47
N ALA A 118 28.98 -14.06 15.29
CA ALA A 118 28.48 -15.43 15.36
C ALA A 118 27.73 -15.82 14.09
N GLN A 119 26.97 -14.89 13.50
CA GLN A 119 26.17 -15.16 12.30
C GLN A 119 26.89 -14.83 10.99
N LYS A 120 28.05 -14.17 11.07
CA LYS A 120 28.82 -13.65 9.94
C LYS A 120 27.93 -12.75 9.05
N VAL A 121 27.30 -11.76 9.68
CA VAL A 121 26.44 -10.76 9.03
C VAL A 121 26.98 -9.36 9.30
N ALA A 122 27.02 -8.52 8.26
CA ALA A 122 27.40 -7.12 8.36
C ALA A 122 26.30 -6.25 7.72
N ILE A 123 25.67 -5.39 8.52
CA ILE A 123 24.62 -4.46 8.09
C ILE A 123 25.24 -3.07 8.07
N LEU A 124 25.28 -2.43 6.91
CA LEU A 124 25.70 -1.03 6.79
C LEU A 124 24.50 -0.19 6.39
N ILE A 125 24.26 0.89 7.13
CA ILE A 125 23.16 1.82 6.86
C ILE A 125 23.78 3.17 6.57
N GLU A 126 23.50 3.67 5.37
CA GLU A 126 23.67 5.08 5.06
C GLU A 126 22.35 5.79 5.33
N ASN A 127 22.37 6.79 6.19
CA ASN A 127 21.19 7.53 6.62
C ASN A 127 21.13 8.88 5.90
N LYS A 128 20.02 9.20 5.25
CA LYS A 128 19.81 10.46 4.53
C LYS A 128 18.49 11.07 4.95
N TYR A 129 18.57 11.99 5.92
CA TYR A 129 17.37 12.62 6.47
C TYR A 129 16.94 13.85 5.65
N LYS A 130 17.85 14.79 5.45
CA LYS A 130 17.59 16.03 4.68
C LYS A 130 18.71 16.36 3.69
N SER A 131 19.65 15.44 3.52
CA SER A 131 20.81 15.59 2.66
C SER A 131 20.77 14.55 1.55
N SER A 132 21.25 14.94 0.37
CA SER A 132 21.51 14.00 -0.72
C SER A 132 22.84 13.28 -0.49
N GLU A 133 22.98 12.10 -1.06
CA GLU A 133 24.25 11.37 -1.05
C GLU A 133 25.36 12.15 -1.78
N SER A 134 26.61 11.95 -1.37
CA SER A 134 27.77 12.47 -2.09
C SER A 134 28.25 11.49 -3.17
N ASP A 135 28.79 12.01 -4.27
CA ASP A 135 29.24 11.18 -5.39
C ASP A 135 30.21 10.06 -4.97
N GLY A 136 29.90 8.84 -5.44
CA GLY A 136 30.68 7.63 -5.20
C GLY A 136 30.76 7.18 -3.73
N GLN A 137 29.99 7.77 -2.82
CA GLN A 137 29.99 7.45 -1.39
C GLN A 137 29.61 5.98 -1.13
N LEU A 138 28.48 5.54 -1.68
CA LEU A 138 27.96 4.19 -1.48
C LEU A 138 28.92 3.08 -1.97
N GLN A 139 29.53 3.28 -3.14
CA GLN A 139 30.53 2.34 -3.66
C GLN A 139 31.73 2.19 -2.72
N ASN A 140 32.22 3.30 -2.16
CA ASN A 140 33.34 3.27 -1.22
C ASN A 140 33.01 2.45 0.04
N TYR A 141 31.78 2.57 0.54
CA TYR A 141 31.33 1.88 1.75
C TYR A 141 31.21 0.39 1.53
N ILE A 142 30.57 -0.04 0.43
CA ILE A 142 30.52 -1.45 0.06
C ILE A 142 31.92 -2.04 -0.09
N ASN A 143 32.83 -1.36 -0.80
CA ASN A 143 34.18 -1.88 -1.01
C ASN A 143 34.93 -2.04 0.32
N PHE A 144 34.83 -1.04 1.20
CA PHE A 144 35.47 -1.08 2.52
C PHE A 144 34.93 -2.22 3.39
N VAL A 145 33.61 -2.39 3.47
CA VAL A 145 32.98 -3.45 4.27
C VAL A 145 33.26 -4.83 3.67
N SER A 146 33.21 -4.96 2.34
CA SER A 146 33.49 -6.23 1.65
C SER A 146 34.92 -6.71 1.84
N GLU A 147 35.89 -5.79 1.84
CA GLU A 147 37.29 -6.12 2.12
C GLU A 147 37.51 -6.48 3.60
N LYS A 148 36.88 -5.73 4.52
CA LYS A 148 37.09 -5.91 5.96
C LYS A 148 36.40 -7.16 6.51
N TYR A 149 35.24 -7.52 5.97
CA TYR A 149 34.41 -8.63 6.44
C TYR A 149 34.22 -9.67 5.33
N GLU A 150 35.33 -10.15 4.78
CA GLU A 150 35.34 -11.19 3.76
C GLU A 150 34.61 -12.45 4.27
N GLY A 151 33.70 -12.99 3.46
CA GLY A 151 32.89 -14.16 3.80
C GLY A 151 31.63 -13.88 4.63
N TYR A 152 31.35 -12.62 4.98
CA TYR A 152 30.12 -12.23 5.68
C TYR A 152 28.99 -12.00 4.67
N THR A 153 27.75 -12.18 5.13
CA THR A 153 26.58 -11.67 4.39
C THR A 153 26.47 -10.18 4.63
N ILE A 154 26.71 -9.38 3.59
CA ILE A 154 26.69 -7.92 3.65
C ILE A 154 25.31 -7.42 3.24
N ILE A 155 24.64 -6.67 4.11
CA ILE A 155 23.32 -6.10 3.89
C ILE A 155 23.46 -4.56 3.87
N PRO A 156 23.68 -3.96 2.69
CA PRO A 156 23.73 -2.51 2.52
C PRO A 156 22.31 -1.93 2.46
N ILE A 157 22.01 -0.99 3.34
CA ILE A 157 20.71 -0.30 3.43
C ILE A 157 20.92 1.19 3.21
N PHE A 158 20.10 1.78 2.35
CA PHE A 158 19.99 3.22 2.17
C PHE A 158 18.68 3.67 2.82
N LEU A 159 18.79 4.32 3.97
CA LEU A 159 17.66 4.83 4.74
C LEU A 159 17.44 6.30 4.38
N SER A 160 16.32 6.63 3.76
CA SER A 160 15.99 8.01 3.38
C SER A 160 14.69 8.51 4.02
N LEU A 161 14.52 9.84 4.15
CA LEU A 161 13.27 10.39 4.68
C LEU A 161 12.05 10.05 3.82
N ASP A 162 12.21 10.06 2.50
CA ASP A 162 11.11 10.03 1.51
C ASP A 162 11.10 8.81 0.59
N GLY A 163 11.98 7.81 0.81
CA GLY A 163 12.10 6.65 -0.05
C GLY A 163 12.92 6.87 -1.31
N SER A 164 13.72 7.95 -1.36
CA SER A 164 14.72 8.18 -2.41
C SER A 164 15.57 6.94 -2.70
N ALA A 165 15.76 6.64 -3.99
CA ALA A 165 16.58 5.52 -4.45
C ALA A 165 18.08 5.81 -4.26
N PRO A 166 18.90 4.80 -3.92
CA PRO A 166 20.35 4.95 -3.82
C PRO A 166 21.02 5.08 -5.20
N SER A 167 22.13 5.83 -5.31
CA SER A 167 22.96 5.85 -6.53
C SER A 167 23.54 4.49 -6.90
N HIS A 168 23.72 3.60 -5.91
CA HIS A 168 24.42 2.34 -6.08
C HIS A 168 23.46 1.15 -6.00
N LYS A 169 23.40 0.37 -7.10
CA LYS A 169 22.42 -0.70 -7.32
C LYS A 169 22.39 -1.82 -6.27
N SER A 170 23.48 -2.03 -5.54
CA SER A 170 23.53 -3.09 -4.52
C SER A 170 22.84 -2.70 -3.20
N TYR A 171 22.54 -1.41 -2.97
CA TYR A 171 21.88 -0.95 -1.75
C TYR A 171 20.39 -1.24 -1.77
N LEU A 172 19.87 -1.74 -0.65
CA LEU A 172 18.45 -1.93 -0.41
C LEU A 172 17.83 -0.63 0.10
N THR A 173 16.68 -0.24 -0.46
CA THR A 173 15.95 0.96 -0.06
C THR A 173 15.13 0.73 1.20
N LEU A 174 15.20 1.66 2.15
CA LEU A 174 14.34 1.74 3.34
C LEU A 174 13.99 3.23 3.58
N ASP A 175 12.84 3.52 4.15
CA ASP A 175 12.48 4.91 4.48
C ASP A 175 12.05 5.12 5.94
N TYR A 176 11.99 6.38 6.37
CA TYR A 176 11.56 6.72 7.72
C TYR A 176 10.07 6.45 7.97
N GLY A 177 9.24 6.34 6.94
CA GLY A 177 7.87 5.82 7.05
C GLY A 177 7.86 4.37 7.50
N ASP A 178 8.77 3.55 6.99
CA ASP A 178 8.98 2.18 7.46
C ASP A 178 9.39 2.15 8.94
N ILE A 179 10.33 3.02 9.34
CA ILE A 179 10.77 3.14 10.74
C ILE A 179 9.60 3.55 11.65
N LEU A 180 8.83 4.56 11.24
CA LEU A 180 7.66 5.04 11.98
C LEU A 180 6.66 3.90 12.21
N ASN A 181 6.36 3.12 11.17
CA ASN A 181 5.43 2.00 11.25
C ASN A 181 5.93 0.89 12.17
N ILE A 182 7.24 0.58 12.14
CA ILE A 182 7.85 -0.39 13.07
C ILE A 182 7.70 0.08 14.52
N LEU A 183 7.98 1.36 14.79
CA LEU A 183 7.88 1.93 16.14
C LEU A 183 6.43 1.98 16.65
N LYS A 184 5.47 2.40 15.80
CA LYS A 184 4.04 2.41 16.15
C LYS A 184 3.54 1.00 16.50
N GLY A 185 3.77 0.03 15.60
CA GLY A 185 3.35 -1.35 15.84
C GLY A 185 4.02 -1.94 17.09
N GLN A 186 5.25 -1.53 17.40
CA GLN A 186 5.93 -1.96 18.62
C GLN A 186 5.26 -1.41 19.88
N LEU A 187 4.93 -0.12 19.90
CA LEU A 187 4.23 0.47 21.04
C LEU A 187 2.83 -0.11 21.20
N GLU A 188 2.13 -0.43 20.12
CA GLU A 188 0.81 -1.05 20.17
C GLU A 188 0.87 -2.45 20.79
N ILE A 189 1.75 -3.33 20.29
CA ILE A 189 1.82 -4.74 20.68
C ILE A 189 2.45 -4.92 22.08
N TYR A 190 3.50 -4.14 22.39
CA TYR A 190 4.31 -4.34 23.59
C TYR A 190 4.19 -3.20 24.59
N SER A 191 3.14 -2.39 24.48
CA SER A 191 2.87 -1.32 25.45
C SER A 191 2.94 -1.88 26.86
N GLU A 192 2.15 -2.87 27.24
CA GLU A 192 2.10 -3.34 28.64
C GLU A 192 3.45 -3.80 29.23
N TYR A 193 4.38 -4.25 28.39
CA TYR A 193 5.68 -4.80 28.80
C TYR A 193 6.84 -3.79 28.74
N THR A 194 6.61 -2.61 28.15
CA THR A 194 7.64 -1.57 28.01
C THR A 194 7.54 -0.56 29.16
N SER A 195 8.67 -0.12 29.72
CA SER A 195 8.68 0.90 30.78
C SER A 195 8.03 2.20 30.27
N SER A 196 7.29 2.90 31.14
CA SER A 196 6.66 4.18 30.78
C SER A 196 7.66 5.18 30.22
N THR A 197 8.86 5.26 30.81
CA THR A 197 9.92 6.16 30.34
C THR A 197 10.39 5.87 28.92
N ILE A 198 10.56 4.59 28.54
CA ILE A 198 10.97 4.22 27.18
C ILE A 198 9.82 4.51 26.21
N LYS A 199 8.56 4.22 26.60
CA LYS A 199 7.39 4.56 25.77
C LYS A 199 7.29 6.05 25.52
N ASP A 200 7.47 6.88 26.55
CA ASP A 200 7.39 8.33 26.42
C ASP A 200 8.49 8.81 25.47
N PHE A 201 9.72 8.30 25.63
CA PHE A 201 10.83 8.64 24.75
C PHE A 201 10.59 8.24 23.29
N LEU A 202 10.08 7.02 23.05
CA LEU A 202 9.71 6.55 21.72
C LEU A 202 8.54 7.36 21.14
N SER A 203 7.55 7.71 21.95
CA SER A 203 6.42 8.57 21.55
C SER A 203 6.91 9.95 21.11
N TYR A 204 7.87 10.55 21.82
CA TYR A 204 8.46 11.80 21.38
C TYR A 204 9.22 11.66 20.06
N TYR A 205 9.90 10.53 19.82
CA TYR A 205 10.59 10.32 18.55
C TYR A 205 9.60 10.06 17.41
N ILE A 206 8.52 9.31 17.67
CA ILE A 206 7.38 9.14 16.76
C ILE A 206 6.79 10.50 16.42
N ASP A 207 6.53 11.38 17.38
CA ASP A 207 6.02 12.73 17.13
C ASP A 207 6.94 13.54 16.19
N ILE A 208 8.27 13.37 16.29
CA ILE A 208 9.23 14.01 15.35
C ILE A 208 9.07 13.43 13.95
N LEU A 209 9.05 12.10 13.83
CA LEU A 209 8.91 11.43 12.54
C LEU A 209 7.55 11.74 11.91
N GLU A 210 6.48 11.79 12.69
CA GLU A 210 5.17 12.23 12.23
C GLU A 210 5.20 13.66 11.75
N GLY A 211 5.78 14.60 12.51
CA GLY A 211 5.89 15.99 12.02
C GLY A 211 6.65 16.15 10.69
N GLU A 212 7.55 15.22 10.36
CA GLU A 212 8.35 15.25 9.13
C GLU A 212 7.78 14.40 7.99
N LEU A 213 7.07 13.30 8.31
CA LEU A 213 6.51 12.32 7.36
C LEU A 213 4.99 12.47 7.18
N VAL A 214 4.28 12.74 8.28
CA VAL A 214 2.83 13.00 8.31
C VAL A 214 2.61 14.43 7.83
N ARG A 215 2.46 14.54 6.52
CA ARG A 215 1.55 15.53 5.97
C ARG A 215 0.17 14.88 5.96
N ASP A 216 -0.50 14.94 7.11
CA ASP A 216 -1.87 14.47 7.28
C ASP A 216 -2.75 15.19 6.26
N GLU A 217 -3.62 14.48 5.56
CA GLU A 217 -4.66 15.12 4.73
C GLU A 217 -5.49 16.06 5.60
N GLU A 218 -5.80 15.65 6.83
CA GLU A 218 -6.50 16.48 7.83
C GLU A 218 -5.74 17.80 8.15
N ASP A 219 -4.42 17.75 8.36
CA ASP A 219 -3.63 18.95 8.65
C ASP A 219 -3.60 19.90 7.44
N ILE A 220 -3.48 19.34 6.24
CA ILE A 220 -3.53 20.11 4.98
C ILE A 220 -4.91 20.77 4.84
N GLU A 221 -5.98 20.05 5.10
CA GLU A 221 -7.35 20.58 5.05
C GLU A 221 -7.58 21.67 6.08
N LEU A 222 -7.13 21.47 7.32
CA LEU A 222 -7.14 22.50 8.36
C LEU A 222 -6.36 23.72 7.90
N ALA A 223 -5.16 23.53 7.33
CA ALA A 223 -4.32 24.63 6.88
C ALA A 223 -4.95 25.40 5.72
N LEU A 224 -5.56 24.70 4.76
CA LEU A 224 -6.30 25.31 3.66
C LEU A 224 -7.54 26.05 4.15
N THR A 225 -8.28 25.48 5.11
CA THR A 225 -9.46 26.11 5.71
C THR A 225 -9.08 27.41 6.41
N VAL A 226 -8.01 27.40 7.21
CA VAL A 226 -7.49 28.61 7.86
C VAL A 226 -7.03 29.63 6.81
N TYR A 227 -6.29 29.20 5.78
CA TYR A 227 -5.79 30.13 4.77
C TYR A 227 -6.92 30.76 3.95
N LYS A 228 -7.95 30.00 3.58
CA LYS A 228 -9.15 30.53 2.89
C LYS A 228 -9.84 31.61 3.71
N SER A 229 -10.05 31.35 5.00
CA SER A 229 -10.78 32.26 5.89
C SER A 229 -9.95 33.45 6.39
N HIS A 230 -8.62 33.31 6.46
CA HIS A 230 -7.73 34.27 7.12
C HIS A 230 -6.49 34.63 6.31
N LYS A 231 -6.54 34.52 4.98
CA LYS A 231 -5.42 34.81 4.06
C LYS A 231 -4.70 36.11 4.39
N ALA A 232 -5.46 37.20 4.54
CA ALA A 232 -4.91 38.53 4.80
C ALA A 232 -4.09 38.58 6.11
N ALA A 233 -4.56 37.95 7.18
CA ALA A 233 -3.84 37.88 8.45
C ALA A 233 -2.57 37.04 8.34
N VAL A 234 -2.66 35.86 7.72
CA VAL A 234 -1.53 34.93 7.55
C VAL A 234 -0.44 35.56 6.70
N ASP A 235 -0.79 36.11 5.54
CA ASP A 235 0.15 36.77 4.63
C ASP A 235 0.81 38.00 5.30
N PHE A 236 0.03 38.78 6.04
CA PHE A 236 0.52 39.96 6.75
C PHE A 236 1.50 39.63 7.87
N LEU A 237 1.19 38.62 8.70
CA LEU A 237 2.08 38.13 9.76
C LEU A 237 3.37 37.53 9.17
N CYS A 238 3.26 36.71 8.12
CA CYS A 238 4.43 36.11 7.47
C CYS A 238 5.35 37.16 6.82
N LEU A 239 4.77 38.15 6.12
CA LEU A 239 5.52 39.22 5.48
C LEU A 239 6.25 40.10 6.50
N ASN A 240 5.59 40.46 7.60
CA ASN A 240 6.21 41.27 8.66
C ASN A 240 7.29 40.48 9.44
N GLY A 241 7.10 39.18 9.64
CA GLY A 241 7.95 38.33 10.47
C GLY A 241 9.29 37.91 9.85
N ASN A 242 9.29 37.50 8.56
CA ASN A 242 10.48 36.93 7.90
C ASN A 242 11.29 37.92 7.07
N GLY A 243 10.75 39.10 6.75
CA GLY A 243 11.40 40.08 5.89
C GLY A 243 11.71 39.61 4.46
N LYS A 244 11.33 38.38 4.08
CA LYS A 244 11.47 37.81 2.74
C LYS A 244 10.09 37.55 2.14
N VAL A 245 9.87 38.18 0.99
CA VAL A 245 8.75 37.94 0.07
C VAL A 245 9.00 36.57 -0.57
N VAL A 246 8.31 35.52 -0.11
CA VAL A 246 8.31 34.23 -0.79
C VAL A 246 7.06 34.17 -1.66
N GLY A 247 7.25 34.15 -2.98
CA GLY A 247 6.19 34.11 -3.99
C GLY A 247 6.17 35.35 -4.88
N LYS A 248 6.06 35.16 -6.21
CA LYS A 248 5.96 36.23 -7.22
C LYS A 248 4.68 37.08 -7.11
N PHE A 249 3.79 36.80 -6.14
CA PHE A 249 2.44 37.37 -6.03
C PHE A 249 2.16 38.07 -4.68
N VAL A 250 3.12 38.77 -4.09
CA VAL A 250 2.81 39.57 -2.90
C VAL A 250 1.97 40.79 -3.29
N ASP A 251 0.78 40.87 -2.71
CA ASP A 251 -0.17 41.97 -2.90
C ASP A 251 0.50 43.33 -2.60
N LYS A 252 0.44 44.24 -3.58
CA LYS A 252 0.99 45.60 -3.48
C LYS A 252 0.35 46.40 -2.35
N GLU A 253 -0.91 46.12 -2.00
CA GLU A 253 -1.59 46.74 -0.87
C GLU A 253 -1.03 46.27 0.47
N LEU A 254 -0.73 44.99 0.59
CA LEU A 254 -0.19 44.36 1.80
C LEU A 254 1.25 44.86 2.09
N LEU A 255 2.07 45.00 1.05
CA LEU A 255 3.39 45.66 1.13
C LEU A 255 3.30 47.13 1.58
N ARG A 256 2.30 47.87 1.09
CA ARG A 256 2.08 49.26 1.52
C ARG A 256 1.62 49.32 2.98
N ALA A 257 0.79 48.38 3.41
CA ALA A 257 0.33 48.29 4.80
C ALA A 257 1.49 48.04 5.75
N VAL A 258 2.34 47.03 5.50
CA VAL A 258 3.52 46.72 6.33
C VAL A 258 4.51 47.89 6.37
N LYS A 259 4.68 48.62 5.26
CA LYS A 259 5.54 49.82 5.23
C LYS A 259 5.03 50.98 6.08
N LYS A 260 3.71 51.11 6.28
CA LYS A 260 3.09 52.17 7.08
C LYS A 260 3.17 51.92 8.59
N LEU A 261 3.45 50.69 9.01
CA LEU A 261 3.58 50.34 10.42
C LEU A 261 4.74 51.11 11.07
N ASN A 262 4.50 51.58 12.28
CA ASN A 262 5.52 52.18 13.13
C ASN A 262 6.43 51.10 13.74
N ALA A 263 7.48 51.51 14.45
CA ALA A 263 8.47 50.57 14.99
C ALA A 263 7.90 49.63 16.07
N GLU A 264 6.99 50.14 16.90
CA GLU A 264 6.34 49.39 17.99
C GLU A 264 5.41 48.32 17.43
N GLU A 265 4.54 48.69 16.48
CA GLU A 265 3.62 47.78 15.79
C GLU A 265 4.38 46.64 15.09
N LYS A 266 5.50 46.96 14.42
CA LYS A 266 6.34 45.93 13.77
C LYS A 266 6.93 44.96 14.77
N GLU A 267 7.36 45.45 15.92
CA GLU A 267 7.93 44.61 16.97
C GLU A 267 6.89 43.66 17.57
N ASP A 268 5.69 44.17 17.86
CA ASP A 268 4.61 43.36 18.43
C ASP A 268 4.11 42.30 17.45
N LEU A 269 3.92 42.65 16.19
CA LEU A 269 3.60 41.69 15.14
C LEU A 269 4.72 40.66 14.94
N CYS A 270 5.99 41.05 15.11
CA CYS A 270 7.12 40.12 15.06
C CYS A 270 7.12 39.14 16.24
N LYS A 271 6.72 39.58 17.44
CA LYS A 271 6.54 38.70 18.62
C LYS A 271 5.42 37.68 18.36
N ILE A 272 4.28 38.13 17.83
CA ILE A 272 3.17 37.25 17.44
C ILE A 272 3.66 36.23 16.41
N TYR A 273 4.26 36.70 15.33
CA TYR A 273 4.80 35.82 14.29
C TYR A 273 5.76 34.77 14.85
N LYS A 274 6.73 35.15 15.68
CA LYS A 274 7.70 34.21 16.28
C LYS A 274 7.03 33.15 17.15
N LYS A 275 5.95 33.50 17.85
CA LYS A 275 5.17 32.55 18.67
C LYS A 275 4.48 31.50 17.80
N TYR A 276 4.01 31.88 16.62
CA TYR A 276 3.21 31.02 15.74
C TYR A 276 3.93 30.60 14.44
N ALA A 277 5.26 30.74 14.37
CA ALA A 277 6.01 30.67 13.11
C ALA A 277 5.86 29.34 12.35
N GLU A 278 5.93 28.19 13.04
CA GLU A 278 5.78 26.86 12.42
C GLU A 278 4.37 26.69 11.82
N THR A 279 3.34 27.06 12.58
CA THR A 279 1.93 27.03 12.14
C THR A 279 1.67 27.97 10.97
N LEU A 280 2.12 29.23 11.07
CA LEU A 280 1.94 30.23 10.02
C LEU A 280 2.66 29.83 8.73
N HIS A 281 3.88 29.27 8.82
CA HIS A 281 4.60 28.77 7.65
C HIS A 281 3.89 27.61 6.97
N PHE A 282 3.36 26.67 7.76
CA PHE A 282 2.63 25.54 7.22
C PHE A 282 1.36 25.98 6.49
N ILE A 283 0.57 26.85 7.12
CA ILE A 283 -0.65 27.44 6.55
C ILE A 283 -0.34 28.25 5.29
N HIS A 284 0.63 29.17 5.37
CA HIS A 284 1.05 30.00 4.23
C HIS A 284 1.63 29.16 3.09
N GLY A 285 2.37 28.09 3.39
CA GLY A 285 2.94 27.17 2.41
C GLY A 285 1.90 26.32 1.70
N ALA A 286 0.90 25.82 2.44
CA ALA A 286 -0.24 25.11 1.86
C ALA A 286 -1.07 26.04 0.96
N GLY A 287 -1.37 27.25 1.44
CA GLY A 287 -2.13 28.26 0.73
C GLY A 287 -1.47 28.75 -0.56
N ASN A 288 -0.15 28.95 -0.55
CA ASN A 288 0.64 29.37 -1.70
C ASN A 288 1.22 28.19 -2.52
N SER A 289 0.61 27.01 -2.45
CA SER A 289 1.04 25.88 -3.27
C SER A 289 0.88 26.21 -4.75
N VAL A 290 1.99 26.24 -5.49
CA VAL A 290 2.02 26.54 -6.93
C VAL A 290 1.13 25.56 -7.71
N MET A 291 1.12 24.28 -7.31
CA MET A 291 0.27 23.25 -7.93
C MET A 291 -1.22 23.51 -7.69
N ARG A 292 -1.58 23.97 -6.49
CA ARG A 292 -2.97 24.31 -6.15
C ARG A 292 -3.45 25.53 -6.92
N GLU A 293 -2.65 26.59 -6.96
CA GLU A 293 -3.00 27.83 -7.67
C GLU A 293 -3.12 27.60 -9.18
N ALA A 294 -2.21 26.81 -9.76
CA ALA A 294 -2.32 26.37 -11.15
C ALA A 294 -3.60 25.54 -11.37
N PHE A 295 -3.96 24.65 -10.45
CA PHE A 295 -5.18 23.86 -10.55
C PHE A 295 -6.46 24.72 -10.46
N LEU A 296 -6.51 25.72 -9.60
CA LEU A 296 -7.64 26.64 -9.52
C LEU A 296 -7.83 27.43 -10.82
N GLN A 297 -6.75 27.88 -11.44
CA GLN A 297 -6.81 28.50 -12.77
C GLN A 297 -7.21 27.51 -13.87
N PHE A 298 -6.80 26.25 -13.76
CA PHE A 298 -7.24 25.16 -14.64
C PHE A 298 -8.76 24.94 -14.52
N VAL A 299 -9.30 24.90 -13.30
CA VAL A 299 -10.74 24.78 -13.01
C VAL A 299 -11.50 25.95 -13.62
N GLU A 300 -11.05 27.19 -13.40
CA GLU A 300 -11.68 28.40 -13.93
C GLU A 300 -11.69 28.39 -15.47
N LYS A 301 -10.55 28.07 -16.09
CA LYS A 301 -10.39 28.03 -17.55
C LYS A 301 -11.25 26.95 -18.22
N ASN A 302 -11.40 25.80 -17.56
CA ASN A 302 -12.19 24.68 -18.07
C ASN A 302 -13.64 24.68 -17.55
N GLN A 303 -14.05 25.70 -16.80
CA GLN A 303 -15.41 25.90 -16.29
C GLN A 303 -15.94 24.70 -15.47
N ILE A 304 -15.07 24.08 -14.66
CA ILE A 304 -15.46 22.96 -13.79
C ILE A 304 -16.29 23.54 -12.61
N GLN A 305 -17.47 22.95 -12.35
CA GLN A 305 -18.37 23.41 -11.29
C GLN A 305 -17.77 23.24 -9.89
N GLU A 306 -18.20 24.08 -8.94
CA GLU A 306 -17.66 24.15 -7.57
C GLU A 306 -17.75 22.84 -6.78
N ASP A 307 -18.76 22.02 -7.05
CA ASP A 307 -18.96 20.71 -6.43
C ASP A 307 -18.37 19.54 -7.25
N CYS A 308 -17.63 19.84 -8.31
CA CYS A 308 -16.97 18.87 -9.20
C CYS A 308 -15.45 18.84 -9.04
N TYR A 309 -14.86 19.56 -8.09
CA TYR A 309 -13.40 19.53 -7.86
C TYR A 309 -13.03 19.64 -6.38
N HIS A 310 -11.80 19.25 -6.09
CA HIS A 310 -11.16 19.43 -4.79
C HIS A 310 -9.71 19.90 -4.97
N GLU A 311 -9.38 21.08 -4.46
CA GLU A 311 -8.12 21.79 -4.71
C GLU A 311 -6.97 21.40 -3.76
N HIS A 312 -6.71 20.10 -3.63
CA HIS A 312 -5.64 19.59 -2.79
C HIS A 312 -4.24 20.02 -3.28
N ILE A 313 -3.33 20.37 -2.36
CA ILE A 313 -1.96 20.86 -2.67
C ILE A 313 -1.00 19.85 -3.32
N ARG A 314 -1.41 18.59 -3.51
CA ARG A 314 -0.57 17.45 -3.95
C ARG A 314 -1.30 16.61 -4.99
N ILE A 315 -2.58 16.37 -4.72
CA ILE A 315 -3.46 15.51 -5.50
C ILE A 315 -4.77 16.23 -5.88
N PRO A 316 -4.71 17.42 -6.50
CA PRO A 316 -5.93 18.13 -6.85
C PRO A 316 -6.74 17.29 -7.84
N SER A 317 -8.05 17.20 -7.58
CA SER A 317 -8.93 16.22 -8.22
C SER A 317 -10.22 16.86 -8.71
N PHE A 318 -10.86 16.22 -9.69
CA PHE A 318 -12.10 16.66 -10.29
C PHE A 318 -12.88 15.51 -10.93
N ILE A 319 -14.17 15.76 -11.17
CA ILE A 319 -15.07 14.93 -11.97
C ILE A 319 -15.74 15.79 -13.05
N PHE A 320 -16.32 15.13 -14.04
CA PHE A 320 -17.19 15.79 -15.01
C PHE A 320 -18.63 15.80 -14.46
N GLU A 321 -19.38 16.86 -14.74
CA GLU A 321 -20.75 17.03 -14.21
C GLU A 321 -21.66 15.87 -14.62
N GLU A 322 -21.49 15.34 -15.82
CA GLU A 322 -22.28 14.21 -16.32
C GLU A 322 -22.04 12.92 -15.52
N TRP A 323 -20.89 12.79 -14.84
CA TRP A 323 -20.54 11.60 -14.06
C TRP A 323 -21.35 11.50 -12.76
N LYS A 324 -21.93 12.59 -12.26
CA LYS A 324 -22.86 12.56 -11.11
C LYS A 324 -24.09 11.71 -11.39
N GLN A 325 -24.47 11.53 -12.65
CA GLN A 325 -25.58 10.64 -13.03
C GLN A 325 -25.30 9.18 -12.65
N LEU A 326 -24.03 8.78 -12.49
CA LEU A 326 -23.67 7.44 -12.05
C LEU A 326 -24.14 7.16 -10.61
N ASP A 327 -24.25 8.18 -9.76
CA ASP A 327 -24.60 7.99 -8.35
C ASP A 327 -26.00 7.40 -8.20
N GLU A 328 -26.94 7.77 -9.08
CA GLU A 328 -28.30 7.20 -9.12
C GLU A 328 -28.35 5.81 -9.78
N ILE A 329 -27.36 5.47 -10.61
CA ILE A 329 -27.37 4.27 -11.46
C ILE A 329 -26.64 3.10 -10.80
N VAL A 330 -25.40 3.36 -10.33
CA VAL A 330 -24.49 2.38 -9.75
C VAL A 330 -24.28 2.58 -8.25
N GLY A 331 -24.95 3.58 -7.67
CA GLY A 331 -24.82 3.94 -6.26
C GLY A 331 -23.60 4.82 -6.00
N VAL A 332 -23.48 5.23 -4.74
CA VAL A 332 -22.34 5.99 -4.21
C VAL A 332 -21.31 5.06 -3.58
N PRO A 333 -20.05 5.50 -3.45
CA PRO A 333 -19.01 4.73 -2.77
C PRO A 333 -19.36 4.29 -1.33
N ASN A 334 -18.92 3.10 -0.92
CA ASN A 334 -19.27 2.49 0.38
C ASN A 334 -18.48 3.04 1.58
N HIS A 335 -17.50 3.90 1.34
CA HIS A 335 -16.64 4.55 2.32
C HIS A 335 -16.16 5.89 1.78
N GLU A 336 -15.51 6.71 2.62
CA GLU A 336 -15.01 8.02 2.22
C GLU A 336 -14.17 7.91 0.94
N TRP A 337 -14.69 8.52 -0.11
CA TRP A 337 -14.13 8.50 -1.45
C TRP A 337 -14.29 9.88 -2.08
N TRP A 338 -13.33 10.24 -2.91
CA TRP A 338 -13.17 11.61 -3.38
C TRP A 338 -14.38 12.06 -4.19
N LEU A 339 -14.91 13.23 -3.84
CA LEU A 339 -16.11 13.84 -4.44
C LEU A 339 -17.37 12.92 -4.40
N ASN A 340 -17.36 11.87 -3.57
CA ASN A 340 -18.44 10.90 -3.41
C ASN A 340 -18.98 10.30 -4.73
N ASN A 341 -18.13 10.20 -5.77
CA ASN A 341 -18.54 9.75 -7.08
C ASN A 341 -17.87 8.42 -7.48
N ALA A 342 -18.56 7.62 -8.30
CA ALA A 342 -18.04 6.35 -8.82
C ALA A 342 -16.69 6.48 -9.56
N LEU A 343 -16.43 7.64 -10.17
CA LEU A 343 -15.22 7.95 -10.90
C LEU A 343 -14.53 9.18 -10.30
N ILE A 344 -13.21 9.22 -10.40
CA ILE A 344 -12.43 10.39 -10.02
C ILE A 344 -11.26 10.62 -10.97
N THR A 345 -10.97 11.88 -11.25
CA THR A 345 -9.79 12.32 -11.99
C THR A 345 -8.87 13.14 -11.09
N TRP A 346 -7.55 12.95 -11.14
CA TRP A 346 -6.64 13.81 -10.38
C TRP A 346 -5.25 13.95 -10.99
N PHE A 347 -4.60 15.06 -10.65
CA PHE A 347 -3.18 15.29 -10.94
C PHE A 347 -2.33 14.88 -9.75
N GLU A 348 -1.13 14.34 -9.99
CA GLU A 348 -0.17 13.99 -8.94
C GLU A 348 1.24 14.36 -9.42
N ARG A 349 2.05 14.97 -8.55
CA ARG A 349 3.50 15.09 -8.77
C ARG A 349 4.19 13.78 -8.39
N LYS A 350 4.89 13.14 -9.33
CA LYS A 350 5.73 11.97 -9.06
C LYS A 350 7.11 12.39 -8.55
N ILE A 351 7.76 11.46 -7.84
CA ILE A 351 9.09 11.63 -7.26
C ILE A 351 10.13 11.96 -8.33
N ASP A 352 9.98 11.40 -9.54
CA ASP A 352 10.82 11.66 -10.70
C ASP A 352 10.60 13.05 -11.35
N GLY A 353 9.74 13.88 -10.76
CA GLY A 353 9.47 15.25 -11.23
C GLY A 353 8.39 15.34 -12.30
N ARG A 354 7.76 14.23 -12.72
CA ARG A 354 6.67 14.26 -13.71
C ARG A 354 5.32 14.58 -13.10
N MET A 355 4.46 15.23 -13.87
CA MET A 355 3.03 15.31 -13.58
C MET A 355 2.35 14.05 -14.11
N LYS A 356 1.46 13.48 -13.32
CA LYS A 356 0.62 12.36 -13.69
C LYS A 356 -0.84 12.76 -13.63
N LEU A 357 -1.63 12.38 -14.64
CA LEU A 357 -3.10 12.51 -14.65
C LEU A 357 -3.71 11.11 -14.62
N ILE A 358 -4.63 10.87 -13.69
CA ILE A 358 -5.23 9.54 -13.47
C ILE A 358 -6.75 9.65 -13.56
N VAL A 359 -7.39 8.63 -14.14
CA VAL A 359 -8.83 8.35 -13.95
C VAL A 359 -8.98 6.98 -13.31
N GLU A 360 -9.77 6.88 -12.23
CA GLU A 360 -9.95 5.67 -11.46
C GLU A 360 -11.42 5.43 -11.10
N VAL A 361 -11.85 4.17 -11.20
CA VAL A 361 -13.14 3.70 -10.69
C VAL A 361 -12.97 3.38 -9.21
N GLY A 362 -13.81 4.01 -8.40
CA GLY A 362 -13.83 3.92 -6.95
C GLY A 362 -14.51 2.68 -6.39
N PRO A 363 -14.67 2.65 -5.06
CA PRO A 363 -15.17 1.52 -4.32
C PRO A 363 -16.70 1.55 -4.22
N LEU A 364 -17.37 0.89 -5.17
CA LEU A 364 -18.82 0.69 -5.18
C LEU A 364 -19.21 -0.68 -4.61
N GLU A 365 -20.51 -0.88 -4.34
CA GLU A 365 -21.08 -2.22 -4.16
C GLU A 365 -20.67 -3.12 -5.33
N TYR A 366 -20.27 -4.36 -5.02
CA TYR A 366 -19.59 -5.22 -5.97
C TYR A 366 -20.36 -5.43 -7.28
N LYS A 367 -21.67 -5.68 -7.23
CA LYS A 367 -22.48 -5.92 -8.43
C LYS A 367 -22.53 -4.67 -9.31
N GLN A 368 -22.75 -3.51 -8.70
CA GLN A 368 -22.79 -2.24 -9.43
C GLN A 368 -21.43 -1.86 -10.00
N ARG A 369 -20.36 -2.10 -9.24
CA ARG A 369 -18.98 -1.91 -9.70
C ARG A 369 -18.66 -2.78 -10.90
N LEU A 370 -19.01 -4.08 -10.84
CA LEU A 370 -18.79 -5.02 -11.93
C LEU A 370 -19.56 -4.62 -13.18
N LYS A 371 -20.83 -4.22 -13.02
CA LYS A 371 -21.68 -3.70 -14.11
C LYS A 371 -21.02 -2.50 -14.79
N LEU A 372 -20.53 -1.53 -14.01
CA LEU A 372 -19.83 -0.36 -14.53
C LEU A 372 -18.57 -0.77 -15.29
N LEU A 373 -17.72 -1.62 -14.72
CA LEU A 373 -16.48 -2.07 -15.37
C LEU A 373 -16.77 -2.82 -16.67
N CYS A 374 -17.74 -3.75 -16.70
CA CYS A 374 -18.08 -4.47 -17.93
C CYS A 374 -18.58 -3.55 -19.04
N LYS A 375 -19.38 -2.52 -18.72
CA LYS A 375 -19.81 -1.54 -19.71
C LYS A 375 -18.68 -0.62 -20.19
N LEU A 376 -17.80 -0.19 -19.29
CA LEU A 376 -16.60 0.56 -19.66
C LEU A 376 -15.71 -0.27 -20.61
N GLU A 377 -15.54 -1.55 -20.33
CA GLU A 377 -14.81 -2.48 -21.20
C GLU A 377 -15.47 -2.68 -22.56
N GLY A 378 -16.80 -2.83 -22.58
CA GLY A 378 -17.58 -2.88 -23.82
C GLY A 378 -17.44 -1.63 -24.69
N ASN A 379 -17.21 -0.48 -24.06
CA ASN A 379 -16.95 0.81 -24.73
C ASN A 379 -15.46 1.09 -24.99
N GLY A 380 -14.59 0.06 -24.89
CA GLY A 380 -13.20 0.13 -25.34
C GLY A 380 -12.16 0.44 -24.27
N ILE A 381 -12.54 0.54 -22.99
CA ILE A 381 -11.58 0.73 -21.89
C ILE A 381 -10.95 -0.60 -21.51
N THR A 382 -9.61 -0.68 -21.48
CA THR A 382 -8.94 -1.92 -21.10
C THR A 382 -8.97 -2.13 -19.59
N ILE A 383 -9.61 -3.22 -19.13
CA ILE A 383 -9.73 -3.57 -17.71
C ILE A 383 -9.05 -4.92 -17.46
N LYS A 384 -8.28 -5.02 -16.37
CA LYS A 384 -7.64 -6.28 -15.99
C LYS A 384 -8.66 -7.18 -15.32
N GLU A 385 -8.65 -8.49 -15.59
CA GLU A 385 -9.66 -9.38 -15.00
C GLU A 385 -9.69 -9.40 -13.47
N LYS A 386 -8.53 -9.26 -12.83
CA LYS A 386 -8.45 -9.11 -11.36
C LYS A 386 -9.26 -7.93 -10.81
N SER A 387 -9.45 -6.88 -11.62
CA SER A 387 -10.24 -5.70 -11.24
C SER A 387 -11.74 -6.00 -11.10
N LYS A 388 -12.23 -7.09 -11.69
CA LYS A 388 -13.63 -7.53 -11.65
C LYS A 388 -13.93 -8.51 -10.50
N GLU A 389 -12.95 -8.81 -9.66
CA GLU A 389 -13.08 -9.67 -8.48
C GLU A 389 -13.72 -8.91 -7.31
N ALA A 390 -14.44 -9.62 -6.43
CA ALA A 390 -15.18 -9.03 -5.30
C ALA A 390 -14.31 -8.28 -4.28
N GLY A 391 -13.02 -8.61 -4.17
CA GLY A 391 -12.08 -7.92 -3.29
C GLY A 391 -11.42 -6.68 -3.89
N SER A 392 -11.62 -6.40 -5.18
CA SER A 392 -11.00 -5.26 -5.86
C SER A 392 -11.81 -3.99 -5.64
N MET A 393 -11.22 -3.04 -4.90
CA MET A 393 -11.88 -1.77 -4.57
C MET A 393 -11.65 -0.67 -5.62
N TYR A 394 -10.45 -0.62 -6.19
CA TYR A 394 -10.04 0.48 -7.07
C TYR A 394 -9.60 -0.05 -8.43
N THR A 395 -9.92 0.66 -9.51
CA THR A 395 -9.46 0.27 -10.85
C THR A 395 -9.13 1.47 -11.69
N ARG A 396 -7.83 1.64 -11.92
CA ARG A 396 -7.30 2.67 -12.80
C ARG A 396 -7.66 2.35 -14.24
N ILE A 397 -8.35 3.27 -14.88
CA ILE A 397 -8.77 3.16 -16.29
C ILE A 397 -7.97 4.07 -17.21
N TYR A 398 -7.29 5.09 -16.66
CA TYR A 398 -6.36 5.93 -17.42
C TYR A 398 -5.17 6.38 -16.57
N ALA A 399 -4.01 6.55 -17.20
CA ALA A 399 -2.82 7.18 -16.62
C ALA A 399 -1.98 7.87 -17.70
N GLY A 400 -1.92 9.21 -17.67
CA GLY A 400 -1.05 10.02 -18.51
C GLY A 400 0.12 10.59 -17.70
N TYR A 401 1.24 10.89 -18.37
CA TYR A 401 2.44 11.47 -17.74
C TYR A 401 3.03 12.57 -18.60
N GLU A 402 3.41 13.69 -17.99
CA GLU A 402 4.12 14.79 -18.64
C GLU A 402 5.27 15.31 -17.79
N ASN A 403 6.30 15.86 -18.42
CA ASN A 403 7.45 16.45 -17.72
C ASN A 403 7.17 17.91 -17.35
N ILE A 404 7.60 18.33 -16.16
CA ILE A 404 7.63 19.73 -15.76
C ILE A 404 9.07 20.11 -15.44
N SER A 405 9.53 21.19 -16.06
CA SER A 405 10.92 21.66 -15.95
C SER A 405 11.14 22.40 -14.63
N ASP A 406 10.19 23.27 -14.25
CA ASP A 406 10.23 24.04 -13.01
C ASP A 406 8.88 23.99 -12.28
N TRP A 407 8.83 23.24 -11.17
CA TRP A 407 7.65 23.16 -10.31
C TRP A 407 7.36 24.44 -9.51
N ALA A 408 8.20 25.48 -9.62
CA ALA A 408 7.90 26.83 -9.14
C ALA A 408 7.25 27.71 -10.21
N ASP A 409 7.18 27.26 -11.47
CA ASP A 409 6.53 27.98 -12.57
C ASP A 409 5.06 27.56 -12.68
N GLN A 410 4.17 28.40 -12.14
CA GLN A 410 2.72 28.19 -12.19
C GLN A 410 2.18 28.12 -13.62
N ASP A 411 2.72 28.92 -14.54
CA ASP A 411 2.24 28.98 -15.92
C ASP A 411 2.62 27.69 -16.68
N GLU A 412 3.80 27.13 -16.40
CA GLU A 412 4.20 25.81 -16.93
C GLU A 412 3.25 24.72 -16.42
N ILE A 413 3.00 24.66 -15.10
CA ILE A 413 2.11 23.67 -14.49
C ILE A 413 0.69 23.78 -15.09
N LEU A 414 0.14 24.99 -15.19
CA LEU A 414 -1.18 25.23 -15.77
C LEU A 414 -1.23 24.79 -17.24
N ARG A 415 -0.20 25.11 -18.04
CA ARG A 415 -0.11 24.67 -19.43
C ARG A 415 -0.12 23.15 -19.52
N VAL A 416 0.72 22.47 -18.75
CA VAL A 416 0.81 21.00 -18.73
C VAL A 416 -0.52 20.37 -18.31
N MET A 417 -1.20 20.89 -17.27
CA MET A 417 -2.53 20.40 -16.87
C MET A 417 -3.54 20.49 -18.02
N ASN A 418 -3.56 21.61 -18.75
CA ASN A 418 -4.43 21.77 -19.91
C ASN A 418 -4.03 20.86 -21.08
N ASP A 419 -2.74 20.67 -21.32
CA ASP A 419 -2.25 19.79 -22.39
C ASP A 419 -2.66 18.32 -22.11
N MET A 420 -2.53 17.88 -20.86
CA MET A 420 -2.97 16.54 -20.43
C MET A 420 -4.49 16.38 -20.49
N TYR A 421 -5.25 17.41 -20.11
CA TYR A 421 -6.72 17.42 -20.17
C TYR A 421 -7.24 17.42 -21.61
N ASN A 422 -6.52 18.06 -22.55
CA ASN A 422 -6.89 18.09 -23.97
C ASN A 422 -6.24 16.95 -24.78
N ASN A 423 -5.54 16.03 -24.12
CA ASN A 423 -4.87 14.91 -24.79
C ASN A 423 -5.90 13.99 -25.46
N ALA A 424 -5.58 13.51 -26.66
CA ALA A 424 -6.49 12.67 -27.45
C ALA A 424 -6.84 11.35 -26.75
N ASP A 425 -5.89 10.71 -26.08
CA ASP A 425 -6.10 9.44 -25.38
C ASP A 425 -6.96 9.65 -24.13
N PHE A 426 -6.75 10.75 -23.40
CA PHE A 426 -7.60 11.13 -22.28
C PHE A 426 -9.04 11.40 -22.74
N ASN A 427 -9.21 12.20 -23.79
CA ASN A 427 -10.53 12.51 -24.34
C ASN A 427 -11.27 11.29 -24.89
N GLN A 428 -10.54 10.29 -25.42
CA GLN A 428 -11.15 9.01 -25.80
C GLN A 428 -11.70 8.25 -24.60
N VAL A 429 -10.97 8.23 -23.47
CA VAL A 429 -11.47 7.61 -22.23
C VAL A 429 -12.69 8.35 -21.69
N VAL A 430 -12.67 9.70 -21.67
CA VAL A 430 -13.81 10.51 -21.25
C VAL A 430 -15.03 10.27 -22.14
N ALA A 431 -14.83 10.19 -23.47
CA ALA A 431 -15.91 9.87 -24.41
C ALA A 431 -16.49 8.46 -24.17
N ALA A 432 -15.65 7.45 -23.95
CA ALA A 432 -16.08 6.08 -23.62
C ALA A 432 -16.87 6.02 -22.30
N ILE A 433 -16.48 6.81 -21.30
CA ILE A 433 -17.25 6.98 -20.07
C ILE A 433 -18.61 7.64 -20.36
N GLY A 434 -18.63 8.70 -21.17
CA GLY A 434 -19.87 9.38 -21.57
C GLY A 434 -20.85 8.45 -22.30
N ASP A 435 -20.36 7.61 -23.21
CA ASP A 435 -21.17 6.62 -23.91
C ASP A 435 -21.65 5.51 -22.98
N THR A 436 -20.84 5.13 -21.99
CA THR A 436 -21.23 4.21 -20.91
C THR A 436 -22.39 4.77 -20.08
N ILE A 437 -22.31 6.05 -19.69
CA ILE A 437 -23.38 6.73 -18.94
C ILE A 437 -24.64 6.81 -19.78
N LYS A 438 -24.56 7.25 -21.04
CA LYS A 438 -25.73 7.31 -21.95
C LYS A 438 -26.38 5.93 -22.13
N GLY A 439 -25.58 4.87 -22.30
CA GLY A 439 -26.09 3.51 -22.40
C GLY A 439 -26.65 2.94 -21.09
N LEU A 440 -26.34 3.56 -19.95
CA LEU A 440 -26.96 3.24 -18.65
C LEU A 440 -28.24 4.04 -18.39
N VAL A 441 -28.33 5.28 -18.89
CA VAL A 441 -29.47 6.19 -18.68
C VAL A 441 -30.58 6.02 -19.72
N TYR A 442 -30.23 5.86 -21.00
CA TYR A 442 -31.16 5.88 -22.14
C TYR A 442 -31.26 4.56 -22.89
N GLY A 443 -30.50 3.54 -22.48
CA GLY A 443 -30.70 2.20 -23.04
C GLY A 443 -32.15 1.76 -22.76
N GLU A 444 -32.88 1.38 -23.81
CA GLU A 444 -34.10 0.60 -23.63
C GLU A 444 -33.79 -0.56 -22.69
N GLU A 445 -34.75 -0.89 -21.82
CA GLU A 445 -34.69 -2.06 -20.96
C GLU A 445 -34.40 -3.34 -21.78
N ASP A 446 -33.12 -3.63 -22.02
CA ASP A 446 -32.60 -4.99 -22.02
C ASP A 446 -32.40 -5.45 -20.56
N SER A 447 -33.29 -4.98 -19.66
CA SER A 447 -33.40 -5.40 -18.27
C SER A 447 -33.93 -6.84 -18.14
N SER A 448 -34.19 -7.52 -19.25
CA SER A 448 -34.62 -8.92 -19.27
C SER A 448 -33.64 -9.87 -19.96
N SER A 449 -32.56 -9.37 -20.58
CA SER A 449 -31.54 -10.22 -21.22
C SER A 449 -30.15 -10.03 -20.59
N GLU A 450 -29.77 -8.80 -20.23
CA GLU A 450 -28.54 -8.53 -19.45
C GLU A 450 -28.72 -8.82 -17.97
N ILE A 451 -29.88 -8.53 -17.37
CA ILE A 451 -30.22 -8.99 -16.02
C ILE A 451 -30.39 -10.50 -16.02
N VAL A 452 -30.91 -11.15 -17.07
CA VAL A 452 -30.96 -12.62 -17.15
C VAL A 452 -29.59 -13.24 -17.40
N ALA A 453 -28.66 -12.57 -18.09
CA ALA A 453 -27.26 -13.01 -18.21
C ALA A 453 -26.48 -12.82 -16.89
N ILE A 454 -26.69 -11.71 -16.19
CA ILE A 454 -26.05 -11.41 -14.90
C ILE A 454 -26.70 -12.23 -13.77
N GLU A 455 -28.02 -12.41 -13.77
CA GLU A 455 -28.75 -13.30 -12.86
C GLU A 455 -28.51 -14.76 -13.20
N SER A 456 -28.32 -15.19 -14.46
CA SER A 456 -27.91 -16.59 -14.74
C SER A 456 -26.47 -16.86 -14.34
N ILE A 457 -25.55 -15.90 -14.50
CA ILE A 457 -24.17 -16.04 -13.99
C ILE A 457 -24.14 -16.00 -12.47
N GLN A 458 -25.00 -15.19 -11.83
CA GLN A 458 -25.10 -15.08 -10.37
C GLN A 458 -25.85 -16.26 -9.75
N THR A 459 -27.00 -16.67 -10.30
CA THR A 459 -27.71 -17.89 -9.89
C THR A 459 -26.89 -19.14 -10.15
N ASP A 460 -26.12 -19.24 -11.23
CA ASP A 460 -25.27 -20.42 -11.47
C ASP A 460 -24.00 -20.44 -10.59
N ALA A 461 -23.40 -19.28 -10.28
CA ALA A 461 -22.24 -19.17 -9.38
C ALA A 461 -22.65 -19.37 -7.91
N ASP A 462 -23.84 -18.88 -7.53
CA ASP A 462 -24.49 -19.19 -6.26
C ASP A 462 -24.93 -20.66 -6.25
N THR A 463 -25.39 -21.24 -7.36
CA THR A 463 -25.76 -22.67 -7.44
C THR A 463 -24.55 -23.58 -7.20
N LEU A 464 -23.36 -23.30 -7.75
CA LEU A 464 -22.17 -24.12 -7.45
C LEU A 464 -21.78 -24.05 -5.96
N ALA A 465 -21.88 -22.87 -5.34
CA ALA A 465 -21.61 -22.69 -3.91
C ALA A 465 -22.69 -23.33 -3.02
N ASN A 466 -23.98 -23.16 -3.34
CA ASN A 466 -25.12 -23.73 -2.63
C ASN A 466 -25.15 -25.25 -2.75
N ALA A 467 -24.97 -25.77 -3.97
CA ALA A 467 -24.81 -27.21 -4.22
C ALA A 467 -23.64 -27.78 -3.43
N PHE A 468 -22.53 -27.06 -3.36
CA PHE A 468 -21.40 -27.48 -2.54
C PHE A 468 -21.72 -27.47 -1.04
N GLN A 469 -22.44 -26.45 -0.56
CA GLN A 469 -22.88 -26.38 0.83
C GLN A 469 -23.78 -27.59 1.19
N LEU A 470 -24.71 -27.96 0.31
CA LEU A 470 -25.54 -29.15 0.48
C LEU A 470 -24.72 -30.45 0.39
N PHE A 471 -23.74 -30.51 -0.52
CA PHE A 471 -22.79 -31.63 -0.63
C PHE A 471 -22.02 -31.83 0.68
N VAL A 472 -21.42 -30.78 1.26
CA VAL A 472 -20.64 -30.92 2.51
C VAL A 472 -21.53 -31.33 3.69
N HIS A 473 -22.77 -30.84 3.75
CA HIS A 473 -23.75 -31.27 4.74
C HIS A 473 -24.12 -32.76 4.59
N LYS A 474 -24.34 -33.24 3.36
CA LYS A 474 -24.66 -34.64 3.06
C LYS A 474 -23.49 -35.58 3.39
N GLN A 475 -22.26 -35.15 3.09
CA GLN A 475 -21.03 -35.88 3.42
C GLN A 475 -20.61 -35.73 4.89
N LYS A 476 -21.28 -34.86 5.65
CA LYS A 476 -21.02 -34.58 7.08
C LYS A 476 -19.61 -34.05 7.37
N PHE A 477 -19.06 -33.22 6.49
CA PHE A 477 -17.80 -32.54 6.77
C PHE A 477 -17.95 -31.52 7.90
N GLN A 478 -16.93 -31.44 8.77
CA GLN A 478 -16.91 -30.48 9.88
C GLN A 478 -16.46 -29.09 9.39
N GLU A 479 -16.89 -28.05 10.11
CA GLU A 479 -16.40 -26.68 9.89
C GLU A 479 -14.86 -26.64 10.02
N GLY A 480 -14.20 -25.90 9.11
CA GLY A 480 -12.74 -25.83 9.01
C GLY A 480 -12.09 -26.86 8.05
N PHE A 481 -12.87 -27.79 7.49
CA PHE A 481 -12.41 -28.76 6.48
C PHE A 481 -12.90 -28.45 5.06
N TYR A 482 -13.63 -27.35 4.88
CA TYR A 482 -14.11 -26.89 3.58
C TYR A 482 -14.15 -25.37 3.53
N ASN A 483 -14.14 -24.83 2.31
CA ASN A 483 -14.33 -23.43 2.00
C ASN A 483 -15.41 -23.30 0.91
N ILE A 484 -16.50 -22.62 1.25
CA ILE A 484 -17.57 -22.33 0.30
C ILE A 484 -17.12 -21.14 -0.55
N HIS A 485 -16.92 -21.38 -1.84
CA HIS A 485 -16.46 -20.37 -2.80
C HIS A 485 -17.21 -20.56 -4.11
N HIS A 486 -17.70 -19.48 -4.72
CA HIS A 486 -18.54 -19.52 -5.93
C HIS A 486 -17.83 -20.14 -7.15
N ARG A 487 -16.51 -19.97 -7.27
CA ARG A 487 -15.71 -20.54 -8.38
C ARG A 487 -15.01 -21.88 -8.08
N LEU A 488 -14.36 -21.98 -6.93
CA LEU A 488 -13.52 -23.12 -6.55
C LEU A 488 -13.87 -23.59 -5.13
N PRO A 489 -15.11 -24.05 -4.89
CA PRO A 489 -15.44 -24.59 -3.59
C PRO A 489 -14.54 -25.80 -3.30
N SER A 490 -13.92 -25.79 -2.13
CA SER A 490 -12.79 -26.67 -1.82
C SER A 490 -12.95 -27.33 -0.47
N PHE A 491 -12.35 -28.49 -0.31
CA PHE A 491 -12.43 -29.29 0.90
C PHE A 491 -11.24 -30.22 1.03
N ILE A 492 -11.03 -30.69 2.25
CA ILE A 492 -10.05 -31.72 2.58
C ILE A 492 -10.74 -32.84 3.32
N ILE A 493 -10.25 -34.06 3.13
CA ILE A 493 -10.65 -35.21 3.92
C ILE A 493 -9.97 -35.09 5.30
N PRO A 494 -10.68 -35.28 6.43
CA PRO A 494 -10.12 -35.03 7.76
C PRO A 494 -8.78 -35.75 8.03
N GLU A 495 -8.65 -36.98 7.54
CA GLU A 495 -7.46 -37.81 7.64
C GLU A 495 -6.23 -37.18 6.96
N PHE A 496 -6.43 -36.30 5.96
CA PHE A 496 -5.33 -35.61 5.28
C PHE A 496 -4.59 -34.61 6.17
N ARG A 497 -5.16 -34.21 7.32
CA ARG A 497 -4.43 -33.40 8.32
C ARG A 497 -3.23 -34.16 8.88
N LYS A 498 -3.33 -35.48 9.05
CA LYS A 498 -2.22 -36.32 9.55
C LYS A 498 -1.06 -36.42 8.57
N LEU A 499 -1.28 -36.11 7.29
CA LEU A 499 -0.19 -36.03 6.31
C LEU A 499 0.76 -34.85 6.62
N GLU A 500 0.28 -33.78 7.28
CA GLU A 500 1.10 -32.62 7.64
C GLU A 500 2.18 -32.98 8.67
N GLU A 501 1.91 -33.91 9.59
CA GLU A 501 2.87 -34.38 10.59
C GLU A 501 4.06 -35.09 9.92
N GLN A 502 3.79 -35.85 8.85
CA GLN A 502 4.81 -36.63 8.14
C GLN A 502 5.53 -35.83 7.03
N PHE A 503 4.78 -35.04 6.27
CA PHE A 503 5.28 -34.38 5.05
C PHE A 503 5.39 -32.86 5.17
N GLY A 504 5.02 -32.30 6.33
CA GLY A 504 5.04 -30.87 6.60
C GLY A 504 3.80 -30.13 6.08
N THR A 505 3.70 -28.86 6.46
CA THR A 505 2.67 -27.95 5.95
C THR A 505 3.09 -27.32 4.62
N PRO A 506 2.15 -26.74 3.85
CA PRO A 506 2.47 -26.00 2.63
C PRO A 506 3.45 -24.83 2.87
N LYS A 507 4.32 -24.54 1.90
CA LYS A 507 5.36 -23.50 1.94
C LYS A 507 4.85 -22.07 1.97
N TRP A 508 3.63 -21.84 1.49
CA TRP A 508 2.98 -20.53 1.44
C TRP A 508 1.48 -20.72 1.64
N ASN A 509 0.74 -19.60 1.72
CA ASN A 509 -0.70 -19.63 1.90
C ASN A 509 -1.36 -20.46 0.79
N TRP A 510 -1.82 -21.67 1.16
CA TRP A 510 -2.31 -22.68 0.23
C TRP A 510 -3.62 -23.25 0.74
N TRP A 511 -4.72 -22.67 0.26
CA TRP A 511 -6.08 -23.11 0.53
C TRP A 511 -6.32 -23.32 2.04
N LEU A 512 -6.89 -24.46 2.44
CA LEU A 512 -7.15 -24.81 3.84
C LEU A 512 -5.87 -25.16 4.64
N ASN A 513 -4.72 -24.65 4.21
CA ASN A 513 -3.39 -24.90 4.77
C ASN A 513 -3.04 -26.40 4.86
N ASN A 514 -3.51 -27.21 3.91
CA ASN A 514 -3.26 -28.66 3.88
C ASN A 514 -2.46 -29.08 2.63
N CYS A 515 -1.64 -30.11 2.77
CA CYS A 515 -0.80 -30.62 1.69
C CYS A 515 -1.58 -31.34 0.56
N ALA A 516 -2.80 -31.82 0.83
CA ALA A 516 -3.71 -32.41 -0.15
C ALA A 516 -5.03 -31.63 -0.15
N ILE A 517 -5.45 -31.14 -1.31
CA ILE A 517 -6.65 -30.31 -1.45
C ILE A 517 -7.54 -30.83 -2.58
N MET A 518 -8.84 -30.81 -2.34
CA MET A 518 -9.87 -31.11 -3.35
C MET A 518 -10.69 -29.87 -3.64
N TRP A 519 -11.10 -29.69 -4.90
CA TRP A 519 -12.06 -28.64 -5.26
C TRP A 519 -12.88 -29.02 -6.48
N PHE A 520 -14.08 -28.44 -6.54
CA PHE A 520 -14.90 -28.45 -7.74
C PHE A 520 -14.67 -27.19 -8.57
N GLU A 521 -14.81 -27.29 -9.88
CA GLU A 521 -14.71 -26.17 -10.80
C GLU A 521 -15.70 -26.36 -11.95
N ARG A 522 -16.45 -25.31 -12.30
CA ARG A 522 -17.21 -25.27 -13.55
C ARG A 522 -16.29 -24.90 -14.71
N LEU A 523 -16.21 -25.76 -15.71
CA LEU A 523 -15.47 -25.50 -16.94
C LEU A 523 -16.32 -24.69 -17.93
N LYS A 524 -15.64 -23.98 -18.85
CA LYS A 524 -16.27 -23.14 -19.88
C LYS A 524 -17.20 -23.91 -20.83
N ASP A 525 -17.05 -25.23 -20.90
CA ASP A 525 -17.87 -26.14 -21.71
C ASP A 525 -19.02 -26.78 -20.92
N ASN A 526 -19.42 -26.18 -19.79
CA ASN A 526 -20.50 -26.62 -18.90
C ASN A 526 -20.26 -27.96 -18.17
N ARG A 527 -19.02 -28.45 -18.12
CA ARG A 527 -18.66 -29.59 -17.27
C ARG A 527 -18.36 -29.17 -15.84
N LEU A 528 -18.80 -29.97 -14.87
CA LEU A 528 -18.34 -29.94 -13.50
C LEU A 528 -17.08 -30.79 -13.39
N LYS A 529 -15.98 -30.21 -12.91
CA LYS A 529 -14.70 -30.90 -12.73
C LYS A 529 -14.41 -31.05 -11.25
N LEU A 530 -14.02 -32.25 -10.82
CA LEU A 530 -13.38 -32.48 -9.52
C LEU A 530 -11.87 -32.60 -9.73
N THR A 531 -11.09 -31.96 -8.86
CA THR A 531 -9.64 -32.06 -8.84
C THR A 531 -9.14 -32.42 -7.44
N LEU A 532 -8.17 -33.32 -7.36
CA LEU A 532 -7.38 -33.58 -6.15
C LEU A 532 -5.90 -33.31 -6.45
N GLU A 533 -5.30 -32.41 -5.70
CA GLU A 533 -3.94 -31.92 -5.92
C GLU A 533 -3.10 -31.93 -4.65
N ILE A 534 -1.82 -32.30 -4.81
CA ILE A 534 -0.82 -32.24 -3.75
C ILE A 534 -0.08 -30.91 -3.86
N GLY A 535 -0.25 -30.06 -2.85
CA GLY A 535 0.19 -28.67 -2.78
C GLY A 535 1.56 -28.47 -2.16
N PRO A 536 2.06 -27.22 -2.07
CA PRO A 536 3.47 -26.88 -2.18
C PRO A 536 4.30 -27.23 -0.96
N LEU A 537 4.66 -28.50 -0.86
CA LEU A 537 5.59 -29.01 0.13
C LEU A 537 7.05 -28.71 -0.25
N GLU A 538 7.94 -28.94 0.71
CA GLU A 538 9.37 -29.09 0.45
C GLU A 538 9.61 -30.15 -0.62
N SER A 539 10.49 -29.87 -1.59
CA SER A 539 10.63 -30.69 -2.80
C SER A 539 10.94 -32.15 -2.47
N GLN A 540 11.74 -32.41 -1.44
CA GLN A 540 12.02 -33.76 -0.95
C GLN A 540 10.78 -34.44 -0.33
N LYS A 541 10.00 -33.71 0.47
CA LYS A 541 8.78 -34.23 1.13
C LYS A 541 7.65 -34.46 0.14
N ARG A 542 7.47 -33.57 -0.85
CA ARG A 542 6.52 -33.79 -1.95
C ARG A 542 6.88 -35.05 -2.73
N LEU A 543 8.16 -35.21 -3.09
CA LEU A 543 8.61 -36.38 -3.83
C LEU A 543 8.45 -37.67 -3.02
N ALA A 544 8.67 -37.63 -1.71
CA ALA A 544 8.42 -38.77 -0.82
C ALA A 544 6.93 -39.17 -0.81
N LEU A 545 6.01 -38.21 -0.67
CA LEU A 545 4.56 -38.46 -0.73
C LEU A 545 4.14 -39.02 -2.09
N LEU A 546 4.62 -38.45 -3.19
CA LEU A 546 4.34 -38.95 -4.55
C LEU A 546 4.90 -40.36 -4.78
N THR A 547 6.07 -40.68 -4.21
CA THR A 547 6.67 -42.02 -4.31
C THR A 547 5.87 -43.05 -3.52
N ARG A 548 5.34 -42.69 -2.34
CA ARG A 548 4.44 -43.57 -1.59
C ARG A 548 3.13 -43.84 -2.33
N LEU A 549 2.53 -42.80 -2.92
CA LEU A 549 1.35 -42.97 -3.78
C LEU A 549 1.62 -43.90 -4.96
N GLU A 550 2.80 -43.80 -5.58
CA GLU A 550 3.20 -44.69 -6.66
C GLU A 550 3.40 -46.15 -6.20
N SER A 551 3.98 -46.35 -5.01
CA SER A 551 4.11 -47.69 -4.42
C SER A 551 2.77 -48.36 -4.09
N LYS A 552 1.72 -47.58 -3.82
CA LYS A 552 0.34 -48.04 -3.66
C LYS A 552 -0.43 -48.16 -4.98
N GLY A 553 0.24 -47.95 -6.12
CA GLY A 553 -0.30 -48.21 -7.45
C GLY A 553 -0.79 -46.97 -8.21
N ARG A 554 -0.63 -45.74 -7.69
CA ARG A 554 -0.99 -44.53 -8.44
C ARG A 554 0.08 -44.19 -9.48
N LYS A 555 -0.31 -44.09 -10.75
CA LYS A 555 0.61 -43.65 -11.80
C LYS A 555 0.92 -42.16 -11.65
N ILE A 556 2.18 -41.81 -11.39
CA ILE A 556 2.66 -40.42 -11.30
C ILE A 556 3.57 -40.12 -12.50
N SER A 557 3.27 -39.04 -13.23
CA SER A 557 4.07 -38.65 -14.40
C SER A 557 5.51 -38.27 -14.02
N THR A 558 6.46 -38.49 -14.93
CA THR A 558 7.86 -38.07 -14.73
C THR A 558 8.01 -36.56 -14.59
N ALA A 559 7.16 -35.78 -15.26
CA ALA A 559 7.12 -34.31 -15.12
C ALA A 559 6.69 -33.87 -13.71
N ALA A 560 5.78 -34.60 -13.07
CA ALA A 560 5.33 -34.31 -11.70
C ALA A 560 6.40 -34.56 -10.62
N LYS A 561 7.42 -35.37 -10.93
CA LYS A 561 8.55 -35.70 -10.02
C LYS A 561 9.70 -34.70 -10.10
N ARG A 562 9.59 -33.66 -10.93
CA ARG A 562 10.59 -32.60 -11.03
C ARG A 562 10.67 -31.80 -9.71
N PRO A 563 11.86 -31.54 -9.15
CA PRO A 563 12.03 -30.76 -7.92
C PRO A 563 11.43 -29.35 -7.98
N GLU A 564 11.32 -28.78 -9.18
CA GLU A 564 10.83 -27.42 -9.46
C GLU A 564 9.30 -27.33 -9.54
N ALA A 565 8.60 -28.44 -9.79
CA ALA A 565 7.15 -28.43 -9.79
C ALA A 565 6.66 -28.06 -8.38
N SER A 566 5.70 -27.16 -8.27
CA SER A 566 5.24 -26.68 -6.95
C SER A 566 4.07 -27.50 -6.40
N TYR A 567 3.23 -28.02 -7.28
CA TYR A 567 2.08 -28.84 -6.93
C TYR A 567 1.91 -29.97 -7.95
N THR A 568 1.11 -30.97 -7.62
CA THR A 568 0.94 -32.15 -8.47
C THR A 568 -0.50 -32.64 -8.42
N ARG A 569 -1.18 -32.54 -9.55
CA ARG A 569 -2.53 -33.08 -9.71
C ARG A 569 -2.47 -34.59 -9.76
N ILE A 570 -3.13 -35.23 -8.80
CA ILE A 570 -3.12 -36.69 -8.67
C ILE A 570 -4.44 -37.31 -9.07
N TYR A 571 -5.55 -36.56 -9.08
CA TYR A 571 -6.82 -37.00 -9.66
C TYR A 571 -7.56 -35.85 -10.33
N THR A 572 -8.25 -36.15 -11.41
CA THR A 572 -9.26 -35.26 -12.00
C THR A 572 -10.28 -36.06 -12.78
N ASN A 573 -11.55 -35.67 -12.66
CA ASN A 573 -12.63 -36.20 -13.48
C ASN A 573 -13.67 -35.10 -13.76
N THR A 574 -14.48 -35.28 -14.79
CA THR A 574 -15.49 -34.31 -15.22
C THR A 574 -16.83 -34.98 -15.49
N SER A 575 -17.92 -34.33 -15.09
CA SER A 575 -19.28 -34.71 -15.44
C SER A 575 -19.96 -33.59 -16.23
N ASN A 576 -20.78 -33.95 -17.23
CA ASN A 576 -21.56 -32.97 -17.99
C ASN A 576 -22.79 -32.56 -17.18
N ILE A 577 -23.01 -31.26 -17.02
CA ILE A 577 -24.20 -30.73 -16.35
C ILE A 577 -25.15 -30.20 -17.41
N SER A 578 -26.35 -30.77 -17.48
CA SER A 578 -27.39 -30.40 -18.45
C SER A 578 -28.09 -29.09 -18.10
N ASN A 579 -28.20 -28.77 -16.80
CA ASN A 579 -28.79 -27.54 -16.29
C ASN A 579 -28.04 -27.11 -15.03
N TRP A 580 -27.34 -25.98 -15.09
CA TRP A 580 -26.55 -25.46 -13.97
C TRP A 580 -27.36 -24.69 -12.95
N SER A 581 -28.60 -24.32 -13.28
CA SER A 581 -29.51 -23.62 -12.37
C SER A 581 -30.37 -24.60 -11.54
N ASP A 582 -30.14 -25.91 -11.67
CA ASP A 582 -30.79 -26.97 -10.89
C ASP A 582 -29.77 -27.55 -9.90
N GLU A 583 -29.91 -27.16 -8.63
CA GLU A 583 -29.00 -27.57 -7.55
C GLU A 583 -28.94 -29.09 -7.38
N ASP A 584 -30.06 -29.81 -7.57
CA ASP A 584 -30.10 -31.27 -7.40
C ASP A 584 -29.26 -31.99 -8.48
N ILE A 585 -29.28 -31.49 -9.72
CA ILE A 585 -28.45 -32.03 -10.81
C ILE A 585 -26.96 -31.83 -10.48
N VAL A 586 -26.59 -30.64 -10.02
CA VAL A 586 -25.19 -30.31 -9.69
C VAL A 586 -24.72 -31.12 -8.48
N ILE A 587 -25.54 -31.27 -7.43
CA ILE A 587 -25.24 -32.08 -6.25
C ILE A 587 -25.10 -33.56 -6.61
N ASN A 588 -25.98 -34.09 -7.46
CA ASN A 588 -25.87 -35.48 -7.91
C ASN A 588 -24.56 -35.71 -8.66
N ALA A 589 -24.18 -34.81 -9.57
CA ALA A 589 -22.91 -34.88 -10.26
C ALA A 589 -21.69 -34.72 -9.34
N MET A 590 -21.76 -33.85 -8.31
CA MET A 590 -20.70 -33.76 -7.28
C MET A 590 -20.54 -35.08 -6.53
N ASN A 591 -21.66 -35.70 -6.14
CA ASN A 591 -21.65 -36.98 -5.44
C ASN A 591 -21.14 -38.11 -6.34
N GLU A 592 -21.49 -38.14 -7.62
CA GLU A 592 -20.98 -39.12 -8.59
C GLU A 592 -19.47 -38.96 -8.79
N LEU A 593 -18.98 -37.73 -8.99
CA LEU A 593 -17.55 -37.46 -9.16
C LEU A 593 -16.74 -37.79 -7.90
N PHE A 594 -17.31 -37.52 -6.73
CA PHE A 594 -16.67 -37.83 -5.45
C PHE A 594 -16.66 -39.35 -5.18
N ASN A 595 -17.77 -40.05 -5.42
CA ASN A 595 -17.91 -41.50 -5.21
C ASN A 595 -17.36 -42.35 -6.37
N ASP A 596 -16.80 -41.72 -7.40
CA ASP A 596 -16.07 -42.40 -8.47
C ASP A 596 -15.03 -43.35 -7.86
N THR A 597 -14.96 -44.57 -8.40
CA THR A 597 -14.07 -45.61 -7.89
C THR A 597 -12.59 -45.18 -7.89
N ASP A 598 -12.12 -44.47 -8.91
CA ASP A 598 -10.74 -43.96 -8.94
C ASP A 598 -10.53 -42.83 -7.92
N CYS A 599 -11.52 -41.95 -7.74
CA CYS A 599 -11.48 -40.89 -6.70
C CYS A 599 -11.33 -41.51 -5.30
N GLN A 600 -12.22 -42.45 -4.96
CA GLN A 600 -12.22 -43.11 -3.66
C GLN A 600 -10.95 -43.95 -3.44
N ASN A 601 -10.43 -44.61 -4.48
CA ASN A 601 -9.15 -45.29 -4.41
C ASN A 601 -7.99 -44.33 -4.08
N VAL A 602 -7.94 -43.15 -4.71
CA VAL A 602 -6.89 -42.14 -4.42
C VAL A 602 -7.01 -41.59 -3.01
N ILE A 603 -8.24 -41.32 -2.54
CA ILE A 603 -8.49 -40.90 -1.15
C ILE A 603 -8.02 -41.98 -0.18
N GLN A 604 -8.40 -43.24 -0.40
CA GLN A 604 -8.01 -44.38 0.42
C GLN A 604 -6.48 -44.53 0.50
N MET A 605 -5.78 -44.42 -0.64
CA MET A 605 -4.31 -44.47 -0.66
C MET A 605 -3.68 -43.36 0.19
N LEU A 606 -4.20 -42.13 0.12
CA LEU A 606 -3.73 -41.00 0.93
C LEU A 606 -4.02 -41.20 2.42
N THR A 607 -5.21 -41.71 2.75
CA THR A 607 -5.60 -42.01 4.13
C THR A 607 -4.71 -43.10 4.74
N GLU A 608 -4.44 -44.18 4.01
CA GLU A 608 -3.51 -45.23 4.48
C GLU A 608 -2.10 -44.68 4.70
N ILE A 609 -1.59 -43.85 3.78
CA ILE A 609 -0.29 -43.17 3.96
C ILE A 609 -0.30 -42.30 5.21
N ALA A 610 -1.42 -41.64 5.50
CA ALA A 610 -1.60 -40.80 6.67
C ALA A 610 -1.60 -41.64 7.99
N GLU A 611 -2.13 -42.86 7.94
CA GLU A 611 -2.26 -43.77 9.10
C GLU A 611 -1.02 -44.62 9.37
N GLU A 612 -0.18 -44.88 8.37
CA GLU A 612 1.04 -45.70 8.43
C GLU A 612 2.10 -45.25 9.47
N SER A 613 1.89 -44.12 10.17
CA SER A 613 2.86 -43.57 11.13
C SER A 613 2.34 -43.34 12.56
N VAL A 614 1.16 -43.86 12.95
CA VAL A 614 0.70 -43.83 14.36
C VAL A 614 1.40 -44.90 15.24
N HIS A 615 2.52 -45.47 14.80
CA HIS A 615 3.39 -46.31 15.62
C HIS A 615 4.80 -45.72 15.73
N ILE A 616 4.90 -44.62 16.48
CA ILE A 616 6.06 -44.30 17.35
C ILE A 616 5.53 -43.75 18.67
#